data_AF-A0A931ER45-F1
#
_entry.id   AF-A0A931ER45-F1
#
_cell.length_a   1.000
_cell.length_b   1.000
_cell.length_c   1.000
_cell.angle_alpha   90.00
_cell.angle_beta   90.00
_cell.angle_gamma   90.00
#
_symmetry.space_group_name_H-M   'P 1'
#
loop_
_entity.id
_entity.type
_entity.pdbx_description
1 polymer ?
#
loop_
_entity_poly.entity_id
_entity_poly.type
_entity_poly.pdbx_seq_one_letter_code
_entity_poly.pdbx_strand_id
1 'polypeptide(L)'
;MTRFLLLFLLSIASIHFMFGQNNTYNLHGFGGSRHIQVLSFNGKTSESAYLMLLLESQKMKQTDWKITAKVTSMTPNFPANMLSFIYVSKGGTSNVTATNGFSYPLSLNNEVEILNFMSSNQDGYQNLNFNFNLQVQGGNYLRDFPRWTTVKFDVEYRLYTNNGKKEEKMIKDTAGEIFLNIDPDSQVPVYSITVLPDVFLEFNTIDGYMNGITKNYDKGLKVASTGNYEVRVKSHTSQFTSTTSSRTLPLDLVSLQLGGGNGTQQPVNISTENQLILQGASTNGNVVEYDMIYKAKPIEDQYLIINNQETFTTQLMFEMTTN
;
A
#
# COMPACT_ATOMS: atom_id res chain seq x y z
N MET A 1 -93.85 -33.57 12.16
CA MET A 1 -93.63 -33.71 10.70
C MET A 1 -92.84 -32.49 10.25
N THR A 2 -91.51 -32.51 10.32
CA THR A 2 -90.58 -32.80 9.21
C THR A 2 -90.74 -31.87 8.00
N ARG A 3 -89.84 -30.88 7.86
CA ARG A 3 -89.03 -30.56 6.67
C ARG A 3 -88.61 -29.08 6.67
N PHE A 4 -87.31 -28.84 6.80
CA PHE A 4 -86.48 -27.96 5.94
C PHE A 4 -85.21 -27.60 6.73
N LEU A 5 -84.17 -28.42 6.59
CA LEU A 5 -82.82 -28.07 7.01
C LEU A 5 -81.88 -28.48 5.87
N LEU A 6 -81.64 -27.56 4.96
CA LEU A 6 -80.56 -27.65 3.99
C LEU A 6 -79.96 -26.26 3.82
N LEU A 7 -78.63 -26.24 3.73
CA LEU A 7 -77.76 -25.15 3.32
C LEU A 7 -77.49 -24.05 4.35
N PHE A 8 -76.43 -24.26 5.12
CA PHE A 8 -75.32 -23.30 5.08
C PHE A 8 -74.00 -24.01 5.40
N LEU A 9 -73.28 -24.40 4.35
CA LEU A 9 -71.82 -24.52 4.38
C LEU A 9 -71.29 -23.14 4.77
N LEU A 10 -70.71 -22.99 5.96
CA LEU A 10 -69.77 -21.91 6.22
C LEU A 10 -68.40 -22.52 6.48
N SER A 11 -67.54 -22.29 5.50
CA SER A 11 -66.09 -22.45 5.54
C SER A 11 -65.51 -21.96 6.86
N ILE A 12 -64.94 -22.88 7.64
CA ILE A 12 -63.90 -22.51 8.61
C ILE A 12 -62.67 -22.17 7.77
N ALA A 13 -62.54 -20.89 7.43
CA ALA A 13 -61.29 -20.35 6.93
C ALA A 13 -60.27 -20.49 8.07
N SER A 14 -59.37 -21.45 7.93
CA SER A 14 -58.16 -21.54 8.73
C SER A 14 -57.31 -20.31 8.43
N ILE A 15 -57.49 -19.27 9.25
CA ILE A 15 -56.63 -18.09 9.29
C ILE A 15 -55.27 -18.60 9.78
N HIS A 16 -54.41 -18.98 8.84
CA HIS A 16 -53.01 -19.16 9.10
C HIS A 16 -52.45 -17.75 9.33
N PHE A 17 -52.21 -17.42 10.60
CA PHE A 17 -51.33 -16.29 10.92
C PHE A 17 -49.93 -16.66 10.43
N MET A 18 -49.65 -16.33 9.17
CA MET A 18 -48.29 -16.19 8.67
C MET A 18 -47.71 -14.98 9.40
N PHE A 19 -47.12 -15.20 10.58
CA PHE A 19 -46.11 -14.26 11.07
C PHE A 19 -45.00 -14.29 10.03
N GLY A 20 -44.98 -13.28 9.15
CA GLY A 20 -43.82 -13.03 8.32
C GLY A 20 -42.64 -12.87 9.27
N GLN A 21 -41.77 -13.87 9.34
CA GLN A 21 -40.45 -13.70 9.92
C GLN A 21 -39.73 -12.71 9.01
N ASN A 22 -39.85 -11.42 9.32
CA ASN A 22 -39.03 -10.42 8.68
C ASN A 22 -37.59 -10.81 9.00
N ASN A 23 -36.86 -11.26 7.98
CA ASN A 23 -35.42 -11.47 8.04
C ASN A 23 -34.80 -10.11 8.38
N THR A 24 -34.60 -9.86 9.67
CA THR A 24 -34.13 -8.58 10.17
C THR A 24 -32.63 -8.70 10.32
N TYR A 25 -31.89 -8.00 9.48
CA TYR A 25 -30.44 -7.88 9.61
C TYR A 25 -30.13 -6.73 10.56
N ASN A 26 -29.41 -7.03 11.64
CA ASN A 26 -28.88 -6.02 12.54
C ASN A 26 -27.39 -5.89 12.28
N LEU A 27 -26.92 -4.65 12.10
CA LEU A 27 -25.51 -4.32 12.00
C LEU A 27 -25.19 -3.42 13.18
N HIS A 28 -24.08 -3.67 13.86
CA HIS A 28 -23.59 -2.88 14.97
C HIS A 28 -22.09 -2.63 14.79
N GLY A 29 -21.64 -1.41 15.10
CA GLY A 29 -20.22 -1.10 15.26
C GLY A 29 -19.91 -1.00 16.75
N PHE A 30 -18.99 -1.82 17.26
CA PHE A 30 -18.52 -1.73 18.64
C PHE A 30 -17.09 -2.25 18.78
N GLY A 31 -16.49 -2.04 19.95
CA GLY A 31 -15.19 -2.62 20.30
C GLY A 31 -13.99 -1.96 19.61
N GLY A 32 -12.83 -2.59 19.81
CA GLY A 32 -11.52 -2.10 19.39
C GLY A 32 -10.89 -1.07 20.33
N SER A 33 -9.67 -0.64 20.03
CA SER A 33 -9.02 0.42 20.81
C SER A 33 -9.75 1.76 20.63
N ARG A 34 -10.36 2.01 19.45
CA ARG A 34 -11.03 3.27 19.04
C ARG A 34 -10.16 4.52 19.13
N HIS A 35 -8.90 4.33 19.49
CA HIS A 35 -7.83 5.29 19.46
C HIS A 35 -6.62 4.65 18.77
N ILE A 36 -5.92 5.47 17.99
CA ILE A 36 -4.61 5.14 17.43
C ILE A 36 -3.68 6.33 17.65
N GLN A 37 -2.47 6.08 18.11
CA GLN A 37 -1.45 7.12 18.26
C GLN A 37 -0.48 7.07 17.09
N VAL A 38 -0.34 8.20 16.39
CA VAL A 38 0.63 8.39 15.30
C VAL A 38 1.82 9.17 15.86
N LEU A 39 3.00 8.56 15.80
CA LEU A 39 4.23 9.09 16.39
C LEU A 39 5.24 9.59 15.36
N SER A 40 4.99 9.37 14.06
CA SER A 40 5.92 9.73 13.00
C SER A 40 5.21 10.09 11.70
N PHE A 41 5.93 10.76 10.79
CA PHE A 41 5.43 11.09 9.44
C PHE A 41 5.22 9.87 8.53
N ASN A 42 5.67 8.67 8.93
CA ASN A 42 5.43 7.42 8.20
C ASN A 42 4.02 6.86 8.40
N GLY A 43 3.20 7.50 9.23
CA GLY A 43 1.85 7.02 9.56
C GLY A 43 1.89 5.90 10.61
N LYS A 44 0.77 5.19 10.76
CA LYS A 44 0.62 4.07 11.72
C LYS A 44 -0.56 3.20 11.31
N THR A 45 -0.42 1.89 11.49
CA THR A 45 -1.55 0.95 11.52
C THR A 45 -1.82 0.52 12.95
N SER A 46 -3.08 0.40 13.35
CA SER A 46 -3.46 -0.05 14.69
C SER A 46 -2.91 -1.46 14.97
N GLU A 47 -2.39 -1.67 16.18
CA GLU A 47 -1.78 -2.95 16.59
C GLU A 47 -2.83 -4.02 16.91
N SER A 48 -4.03 -3.58 17.26
CA SER A 48 -5.23 -4.39 17.46
C SER A 48 -6.36 -3.86 16.58
N ALA A 49 -7.44 -4.65 16.51
CA ALA A 49 -8.65 -4.26 15.80
C ALA A 49 -9.11 -2.88 16.31
N TYR A 50 -9.20 -1.91 15.40
CA TYR A 50 -9.71 -0.58 15.68
C TYR A 50 -11.24 -0.57 15.75
N LEU A 51 -11.88 -1.37 14.88
CA LEU A 51 -13.32 -1.48 14.73
C LEU A 51 -13.72 -2.96 14.62
N MET A 52 -14.82 -3.33 15.26
CA MET A 52 -15.54 -4.57 14.97
C MET A 52 -16.94 -4.24 14.45
N LEU A 53 -17.30 -4.79 13.29
CA LEU A 53 -18.67 -4.78 12.78
C LEU A 53 -19.33 -6.13 13.08
N LEU A 54 -20.40 -6.12 13.87
CA LEU A 54 -21.23 -7.28 14.16
C LEU A 54 -22.48 -7.26 13.28
N LEU A 55 -22.66 -8.30 12.46
CA LEU A 55 -23.88 -8.59 11.72
C LEU A 55 -24.62 -9.75 12.37
N GLU A 56 -25.88 -9.55 12.73
CA GLU A 56 -26.77 -10.55 13.31
C GLU A 56 -28.02 -10.76 12.46
N SER A 57 -28.45 -12.02 12.34
CA SER A 57 -29.71 -12.37 11.70
C SER A 57 -30.23 -13.72 12.20
N GLN A 58 -31.54 -13.92 12.17
CA GLN A 58 -32.17 -15.24 12.40
C GLN A 58 -32.05 -16.18 11.18
N LYS A 59 -31.67 -15.63 10.02
CA LYS A 59 -31.46 -16.37 8.78
C LYS A 59 -30.49 -15.61 7.88
N MET A 60 -29.43 -16.27 7.43
CA MET A 60 -28.55 -15.75 6.38
C MET A 60 -29.03 -16.26 5.02
N LYS A 61 -29.15 -15.35 4.06
CA LYS A 61 -29.51 -15.69 2.68
C LYS A 61 -28.27 -16.00 1.87
N GLN A 62 -28.36 -16.89 0.91
CA GLN A 62 -27.32 -17.06 -0.10
C GLN A 62 -27.32 -15.86 -1.05
N THR A 63 -26.33 -14.98 -0.90
CA THR A 63 -26.15 -13.80 -1.77
C THR A 63 -24.75 -13.22 -1.57
N ASP A 64 -24.38 -12.31 -2.46
CA ASP A 64 -23.24 -11.42 -2.32
C ASP A 64 -23.61 -10.26 -1.40
N TRP A 65 -22.77 -10.06 -0.39
CA TRP A 65 -22.89 -8.97 0.56
C TRP A 65 -21.79 -7.96 0.35
N LYS A 66 -22.17 -6.70 0.56
CA LYS A 66 -21.25 -5.57 0.53
C LYS A 66 -21.44 -4.73 1.78
N ILE A 67 -20.35 -4.40 2.45
CA ILE A 67 -20.30 -3.35 3.48
C ILE A 67 -19.54 -2.17 2.90
N THR A 68 -20.14 -0.99 3.05
CA THR A 68 -19.53 0.27 2.69
C THR A 68 -19.37 1.17 3.91
N ALA A 69 -18.46 2.13 3.79
CA ALA A 69 -18.20 3.14 4.79
C ALA A 69 -18.21 4.53 4.14
N LYS A 70 -18.69 5.52 4.88
CA LYS A 70 -18.65 6.94 4.48
C LYS A 70 -18.21 7.74 5.69
N VAL A 71 -17.12 8.50 5.57
CA VAL A 71 -16.75 9.47 6.61
C VAL A 71 -17.70 10.66 6.49
N THR A 72 -18.42 10.96 7.56
CA THR A 72 -19.46 12.01 7.59
C THR A 72 -19.00 13.29 8.27
N SER A 73 -18.00 13.18 9.14
CA SER A 73 -17.37 14.31 9.83
C SER A 73 -15.88 14.03 10.05
N MET A 74 -15.07 15.08 10.10
CA MET A 74 -13.64 15.00 10.36
C MET A 74 -13.17 16.34 10.97
N THR A 75 -12.59 16.30 12.17
CA THR A 75 -12.14 17.51 12.87
C THR A 75 -10.84 17.27 13.66
N PRO A 76 -9.78 18.10 13.53
CA PRO A 76 -9.63 19.19 12.55
C PRO A 76 -9.60 18.67 11.10
N ASN A 77 -9.40 19.54 10.10
CA ASN A 77 -9.51 19.24 8.65
C ASN A 77 -8.46 18.22 8.17
N PHE A 78 -8.60 16.97 8.59
CA PHE A 78 -7.73 15.85 8.26
C PHE A 78 -8.18 15.21 6.95
N PRO A 79 -7.27 14.86 6.04
CA PRO A 79 -7.64 14.26 4.76
C PRO A 79 -8.17 12.84 4.97
N ALA A 80 -9.49 12.65 4.82
CA ALA A 80 -10.14 11.35 5.02
C ALA A 80 -9.59 10.24 4.10
N ASN A 81 -9.08 10.60 2.92
CA ASN A 81 -8.43 9.68 1.97
C ASN A 81 -7.04 9.19 2.43
N MET A 82 -6.51 9.73 3.52
CA MET A 82 -5.31 9.21 4.18
C MET A 82 -5.63 8.20 5.29
N LEU A 83 -6.91 7.87 5.49
CA LEU A 83 -7.34 6.79 6.36
C LEU A 83 -7.73 5.58 5.51
N SER A 84 -7.38 4.38 5.98
CA SER A 84 -7.86 3.14 5.40
C SER A 84 -8.33 2.17 6.47
N PHE A 85 -9.40 1.43 6.19
CA PHE A 85 -9.71 0.23 6.96
C PHE A 85 -9.04 -0.98 6.31
N ILE A 86 -8.40 -1.80 7.15
CA ILE A 86 -7.77 -3.06 6.74
C ILE A 86 -8.55 -4.19 7.40
N TYR A 87 -9.19 -5.02 6.60
CA TYR A 87 -9.90 -6.19 7.11
C TYR A 87 -8.90 -7.25 7.59
N VAL A 88 -9.03 -7.65 8.87
CA VAL A 88 -8.07 -8.52 9.56
C VAL A 88 -8.60 -9.93 9.72
N SER A 89 -9.83 -10.08 10.21
CA SER A 89 -10.36 -11.40 10.56
C SER A 89 -11.87 -11.42 10.70
N LYS A 90 -12.42 -12.62 10.52
CA LYS A 90 -13.81 -12.97 10.78
C LYS A 90 -13.93 -13.75 12.10
N GLY A 91 -14.98 -13.48 12.86
CA GLY A 91 -15.47 -14.31 13.96
C GLY A 91 -16.93 -14.71 13.79
N GLY A 92 -17.49 -15.34 14.82
CA GLY A 92 -18.90 -15.71 14.89
C GLY A 92 -19.24 -17.07 14.28
N THR A 93 -20.53 -17.42 14.32
CA THR A 93 -21.07 -18.76 14.04
C THR A 93 -21.33 -19.04 12.56
N SER A 94 -21.39 -18.00 11.73
CA SER A 94 -21.76 -18.14 10.31
C SER A 94 -20.57 -18.51 9.41
N ASN A 95 -20.81 -19.29 8.35
CA ASN A 95 -19.78 -19.93 7.52
C ASN A 95 -19.35 -19.07 6.33
N VAL A 96 -19.27 -17.76 6.52
CA VAL A 96 -18.91 -16.81 5.48
C VAL A 96 -17.42 -16.88 5.17
N THR A 97 -17.07 -16.83 3.88
CA THR A 97 -15.70 -16.65 3.42
C THR A 97 -15.48 -15.17 3.09
N ALA A 98 -14.61 -14.51 3.86
CA ALA A 98 -14.12 -13.17 3.59
C ALA A 98 -12.58 -13.24 3.48
N THR A 99 -12.01 -12.63 2.45
CA THR A 99 -10.56 -12.64 2.19
C THR A 99 -9.88 -11.53 2.97
N ASN A 100 -8.87 -11.88 3.79
CA ASN A 100 -8.11 -10.94 4.60
C ASN A 100 -7.17 -10.06 3.76
N GLY A 101 -6.81 -8.87 4.27
CA GLY A 101 -5.59 -8.17 3.84
C GLY A 101 -5.72 -7.04 2.82
N PHE A 102 -6.94 -6.62 2.45
CA PHE A 102 -7.13 -5.44 1.59
C PHE A 102 -7.20 -4.16 2.43
N SER A 103 -6.52 -3.11 1.97
CA SER A 103 -6.59 -1.74 2.53
C SER A 103 -7.57 -0.93 1.70
N TYR A 104 -8.63 -0.43 2.34
CA TYR A 104 -9.70 0.31 1.69
C TYR A 104 -9.64 1.79 2.12
N PRO A 105 -9.22 2.70 1.23
CA PRO A 105 -9.13 4.12 1.56
C PRO A 105 -10.53 4.71 1.80
N LEU A 106 -10.66 5.49 2.86
CA LEU A 106 -11.89 6.16 3.23
C LEU A 106 -12.09 7.43 2.41
N SER A 107 -13.33 7.92 2.37
CA SER A 107 -13.65 9.17 1.68
C SER A 107 -14.59 10.03 2.52
N LEU A 108 -14.33 11.34 2.52
CA LEU A 108 -15.22 12.31 3.13
C LEU A 108 -16.43 12.51 2.22
N ASN A 109 -17.62 12.35 2.78
CA ASN A 109 -18.89 12.51 2.09
C ASN A 109 -19.18 11.58 0.90
N ASN A 110 -18.25 10.70 0.54
CA ASN A 110 -18.46 9.65 -0.45
C ASN A 110 -18.41 8.27 0.20
N GLU A 111 -19.22 7.37 -0.33
CA GLU A 111 -19.29 5.99 0.13
C GLU A 111 -18.24 5.14 -0.57
N VAL A 112 -17.47 4.38 0.21
CA VAL A 112 -16.43 3.46 -0.26
C VAL A 112 -16.74 2.04 0.19
N GLU A 113 -16.43 1.08 -0.67
CA GLU A 113 -16.54 -0.34 -0.32
C GLU A 113 -15.38 -0.76 0.58
N ILE A 114 -15.69 -1.40 1.72
CA ILE A 114 -14.69 -1.83 2.70
C ILE A 114 -14.67 -3.34 2.93
N LEU A 115 -15.70 -4.06 2.48
CA LEU A 115 -15.76 -5.52 2.55
C LEU A 115 -16.79 -6.06 1.58
N ASN A 116 -16.41 -7.10 0.82
CA ASN A 116 -17.34 -7.99 0.16
C ASN A 116 -17.20 -9.39 0.72
N PHE A 117 -18.33 -10.09 0.83
CA PHE A 117 -18.32 -11.49 1.24
C PHE A 117 -19.52 -12.25 0.68
N MET A 118 -19.35 -13.55 0.48
CA MET A 118 -20.43 -14.44 0.09
C MET A 118 -20.91 -15.24 1.29
N SER A 119 -22.24 -15.37 1.43
CA SER A 119 -22.83 -16.31 2.38
C SER A 119 -23.63 -17.38 1.66
N SER A 120 -23.81 -18.52 2.34
CA SER A 120 -24.77 -19.55 1.97
C SER A 120 -26.09 -19.36 2.73
N ASN A 121 -27.13 -20.10 2.35
CA ASN A 121 -28.37 -20.14 3.13
C ASN A 121 -28.10 -20.81 4.47
N GLN A 122 -28.43 -20.12 5.57
CA GLN A 122 -28.30 -20.65 6.93
C GLN A 122 -29.53 -20.26 7.75
N ASP A 123 -30.14 -21.25 8.40
CA ASP A 123 -31.25 -21.06 9.33
C ASP A 123 -30.75 -21.02 10.78
N GLY A 124 -31.52 -20.37 11.66
CA GLY A 124 -31.15 -20.16 13.05
C GLY A 124 -30.26 -18.93 13.25
N TYR A 125 -30.15 -18.49 14.50
CA TYR A 125 -29.41 -17.28 14.87
C TYR A 125 -27.95 -17.36 14.41
N GLN A 126 -27.56 -16.37 13.60
CA GLN A 126 -26.21 -16.20 13.06
C GLN A 126 -25.61 -14.90 13.57
N ASN A 127 -24.33 -14.96 13.97
CA ASN A 127 -23.52 -13.78 14.21
C ASN A 127 -22.23 -13.80 13.35
N LEU A 128 -21.85 -12.63 12.86
CA LEU A 128 -20.66 -12.40 12.05
C LEU A 128 -19.93 -11.19 12.59
N ASN A 129 -18.69 -11.38 13.03
CA ASN A 129 -17.84 -10.30 13.51
C ASN A 129 -16.75 -10.05 12.47
N PHE A 130 -16.63 -8.83 11.97
CA PHE A 130 -15.56 -8.42 11.07
C PHE A 130 -14.66 -7.42 11.80
N ASN A 131 -13.40 -7.80 12.01
CA ASN A 131 -12.40 -6.95 12.66
C ASN A 131 -11.61 -6.18 11.62
N PHE A 132 -11.48 -4.87 11.84
CA PHE A 132 -10.72 -3.97 10.99
C PHE A 132 -9.65 -3.24 11.79
N ASN A 133 -8.44 -3.18 11.23
CA ASN A 133 -7.44 -2.23 11.67
C ASN A 133 -7.66 -0.89 10.97
N LEU A 134 -7.32 0.20 11.65
CA LEU A 134 -7.24 1.53 11.04
C LEU A 134 -5.79 1.80 10.65
N GLN A 135 -5.59 2.24 9.42
CA GLN A 135 -4.31 2.72 8.91
C GLN A 135 -4.40 4.21 8.65
N VAL A 136 -3.46 4.96 9.23
CA VAL A 136 -3.15 6.34 8.87
C VAL A 136 -1.96 6.29 7.93
N GLN A 137 -2.14 6.73 6.68
CA GLN A 137 -1.06 6.77 5.68
C GLN A 137 0.02 7.76 6.10
N GLY A 138 1.29 7.43 5.86
CA GLY A 138 2.38 8.38 5.98
C GLY A 138 2.28 9.50 4.95
N GLY A 139 2.86 10.65 5.25
CA GLY A 139 2.92 11.76 4.30
C GLY A 139 3.15 13.12 4.94
N ASN A 140 3.52 14.10 4.10
CA ASN A 140 3.82 15.47 4.53
C ASN A 140 2.62 16.19 5.13
N TYR A 141 1.38 15.81 4.80
CA TYR A 141 0.15 16.40 5.35
C TYR A 141 0.09 16.29 6.90
N LEU A 142 0.78 15.30 7.48
CA LEU A 142 0.87 15.15 8.94
C LEU A 142 1.64 16.30 9.62
N ARG A 143 2.42 17.09 8.86
CA ARG A 143 3.13 18.29 9.34
C ARG A 143 2.20 19.46 9.64
N ASP A 144 1.03 19.46 9.03
CA ASP A 144 0.06 20.56 9.17
C ASP A 144 -0.67 20.51 10.53
N PHE A 145 -0.44 19.45 11.33
CA PHE A 145 -1.08 19.24 12.62
C PHE A 145 -0.08 19.42 13.76
N PRO A 146 -0.36 20.30 14.73
CA PRO A 146 0.46 20.43 15.93
C PRO A 146 0.57 19.11 16.71
N ARG A 147 1.67 18.97 17.46
CA ARG A 147 1.81 17.88 18.43
C ARG A 147 0.63 17.88 19.40
N TRP A 148 0.15 16.68 19.73
CA TRP A 148 -1.03 16.44 20.58
C TRP A 148 -2.37 16.80 19.93
N THR A 149 -2.43 16.90 18.61
CA THR A 149 -3.70 17.04 17.90
C THR A 149 -4.52 15.76 18.01
N THR A 150 -5.76 15.87 18.45
CA THR A 150 -6.75 14.79 18.36
C THR A 150 -7.62 15.01 17.14
N VAL A 151 -7.56 14.08 16.18
CA VAL A 151 -8.47 14.03 15.05
C VAL A 151 -9.64 13.13 15.41
N LYS A 152 -10.86 13.66 15.28
CA LYS A 152 -12.13 12.96 15.51
C LYS A 152 -12.87 12.82 14.20
N PHE A 153 -13.41 11.63 13.95
CA PHE A 153 -14.21 11.36 12.77
C PHE A 153 -15.38 10.43 13.06
N ASP A 154 -16.45 10.63 12.30
CA ASP A 154 -17.65 9.79 12.35
C ASP A 154 -17.81 9.03 11.03
N VAL A 155 -18.20 7.76 11.13
CA VAL A 155 -18.37 6.88 9.98
C VAL A 155 -19.79 6.35 9.92
N GLU A 156 -20.39 6.43 8.74
CA GLU A 156 -21.64 5.76 8.42
C GLU A 156 -21.34 4.47 7.67
N TYR A 157 -21.86 3.34 8.16
CA TYR A 157 -21.73 2.05 7.52
C TYR A 157 -23.06 1.62 6.92
N ARG A 158 -23.02 1.06 5.73
CA ARG A 158 -24.19 0.47 5.07
C ARG A 158 -23.93 -0.97 4.68
N LEU A 159 -24.96 -1.79 4.86
CA LEU A 159 -24.99 -3.19 4.45
C LEU A 159 -25.91 -3.34 3.25
N TYR A 160 -25.39 -3.96 2.19
CA TYR A 160 -26.13 -4.27 0.99
C TYR A 160 -26.14 -5.75 0.66
N THR A 161 -27.20 -6.17 -0.04
CA THR A 161 -27.32 -7.49 -0.69
C THR A 161 -27.32 -7.37 -2.21
N ASN A 162 -27.12 -8.50 -2.90
CA ASN A 162 -27.21 -8.66 -4.35
C ASN A 162 -26.27 -7.71 -5.13
N ASN A 163 -24.97 -7.70 -4.80
CA ASN A 163 -23.97 -6.82 -5.41
C ASN A 163 -24.31 -5.32 -5.29
N GLY A 164 -24.81 -4.88 -4.13
CA GLY A 164 -25.07 -3.46 -3.86
C GLY A 164 -26.42 -2.93 -4.32
N LYS A 165 -27.33 -3.80 -4.80
CA LYS A 165 -28.62 -3.38 -5.37
C LYS A 165 -29.71 -3.11 -4.32
N LYS A 166 -29.59 -3.66 -3.12
CA LYS A 166 -30.57 -3.46 -2.04
C LYS A 166 -29.86 -3.15 -0.73
N GLU A 167 -30.18 -2.01 -0.13
CA GLU A 167 -29.75 -1.68 1.24
C GLU A 167 -30.58 -2.50 2.23
N GLU A 168 -29.93 -3.20 3.15
CA GLU A 168 -30.58 -3.92 4.24
C GLU A 168 -30.52 -3.14 5.56
N LYS A 169 -29.42 -2.40 5.80
CA LYS A 169 -29.20 -1.67 7.05
C LYS A 169 -28.22 -0.52 6.87
N MET A 170 -28.44 0.56 7.61
CA MET A 170 -27.48 1.64 7.84
C MET A 170 -27.28 1.82 9.35
N ILE A 171 -26.03 2.05 9.74
CA ILE A 171 -25.66 2.50 11.08
C ILE A 171 -24.69 3.68 11.01
N LYS A 172 -24.72 4.50 12.04
CA LYS A 172 -23.70 5.52 12.30
C LYS A 172 -22.90 5.09 13.51
N ASP A 173 -21.59 5.11 13.37
CA ASP A 173 -20.67 4.97 14.47
C ASP A 173 -19.97 6.31 14.69
N THR A 174 -20.10 6.81 15.92
CA THR A 174 -19.57 8.12 16.31
C THR A 174 -18.28 7.98 17.10
N ALA A 175 -17.35 8.92 16.87
CA ALA A 175 -16.10 9.09 17.61
C ALA A 175 -15.03 8.00 17.40
N GLY A 176 -14.52 7.89 16.18
CA GLY A 176 -13.15 7.39 15.96
C GLY A 176 -12.13 8.48 16.31
N GLU A 177 -11.09 8.15 17.08
CA GLU A 177 -10.03 9.09 17.46
C GLU A 177 -8.65 8.68 16.93
N ILE A 178 -7.89 9.67 16.46
CA ILE A 178 -6.47 9.57 16.10
C ILE A 178 -5.72 10.61 16.93
N PHE A 179 -4.72 10.17 17.67
CA PHE A 179 -3.85 11.03 18.46
C PHE A 179 -2.54 11.26 17.71
N LEU A 180 -2.37 12.46 17.17
CA LEU A 180 -1.15 12.88 16.52
C LEU A 180 -0.17 13.39 17.60
N ASN A 181 0.78 12.55 17.97
CA ASN A 181 1.89 12.92 18.85
C ASN A 181 3.20 12.80 18.05
N ILE A 182 3.20 13.46 16.90
CA ILE A 182 4.38 13.58 16.06
C ILE A 182 5.18 14.74 16.63
N ASP A 183 6.41 14.46 17.01
CA ASP A 183 7.33 15.51 17.39
C ASP A 183 7.70 16.29 16.11
N PRO A 184 7.35 17.58 15.98
CA PRO A 184 7.68 18.38 14.80
C PRO A 184 9.20 18.47 14.58
N ASP A 185 9.98 18.31 15.66
CA ASP A 185 11.44 18.26 15.63
C ASP A 185 11.99 16.83 15.51
N SER A 186 11.14 15.79 15.61
CA SER A 186 11.52 14.46 15.11
C SER A 186 11.52 14.52 13.59
N GLN A 187 12.64 14.95 13.04
CA GLN A 187 12.88 14.88 11.62
C GLN A 187 12.98 13.40 11.25
N VAL A 188 11.87 12.76 10.89
CA VAL A 188 11.94 11.62 9.97
C VAL A 188 12.55 12.23 8.72
N PRO A 189 13.78 11.85 8.36
CA PRO A 189 14.42 12.58 7.30
C PRO A 189 13.70 12.26 6.00
N VAL A 190 13.39 13.29 5.22
CA VAL A 190 12.76 13.13 3.92
C VAL A 190 13.86 12.95 2.91
N TYR A 191 13.84 11.82 2.21
CA TYR A 191 14.85 11.44 1.22
C TYR A 191 14.24 11.43 -0.19
N SER A 192 14.98 11.94 -1.16
CA SER A 192 14.68 11.80 -2.58
C SER A 192 15.96 11.47 -3.32
N ILE A 193 15.88 10.48 -4.21
CA ILE A 193 16.94 10.10 -5.12
C ILE A 193 16.39 10.04 -6.54
N THR A 194 17.13 10.58 -7.49
CA THR A 194 16.85 10.44 -8.93
C THR A 194 18.15 10.11 -9.63
N VAL A 195 18.10 9.15 -10.54
CA VAL A 195 19.25 8.69 -11.32
C VAL A 195 18.89 8.78 -12.80
N LEU A 196 19.83 9.21 -13.64
CA LEU A 196 19.62 9.22 -15.09
C LEU A 196 19.38 7.79 -15.62
N PRO A 197 18.46 7.63 -16.59
CA PRO A 197 17.79 6.35 -16.82
C PRO A 197 18.65 5.30 -17.52
N ASP A 198 19.47 5.69 -18.51
CA ASP A 198 20.23 4.73 -19.32
C ASP A 198 21.69 5.15 -19.47
N VAL A 199 22.59 4.17 -19.34
CA VAL A 199 24.03 4.35 -19.49
C VAL A 199 24.52 3.48 -20.62
N PHE A 200 25.05 4.11 -21.67
CA PHE A 200 25.63 3.43 -22.81
C PHE A 200 27.16 3.60 -22.82
N LEU A 201 27.85 2.46 -22.90
CA LEU A 201 29.31 2.33 -22.91
C LEU A 201 29.70 1.62 -24.21
N GLU A 202 30.14 2.40 -25.20
CA GLU A 202 30.38 1.92 -26.55
C GLU A 202 31.87 1.65 -26.81
N PHE A 203 32.20 0.39 -27.10
CA PHE A 203 33.52 0.00 -27.59
C PHE A 203 33.48 -0.07 -29.13
N ASN A 204 33.81 1.04 -29.80
CA ASN A 204 33.79 1.13 -31.28
C ASN A 204 35.15 1.47 -31.90
N THR A 205 36.20 1.59 -31.08
CA THR A 205 37.58 1.84 -31.52
C THR A 205 38.53 0.83 -30.91
N ILE A 206 39.63 0.52 -31.62
CA ILE A 206 40.70 -0.33 -31.10
C ILE A 206 41.22 0.19 -29.76
N ASP A 207 41.40 1.51 -29.64
CA ASP A 207 41.84 2.14 -28.40
C ASP A 207 40.86 1.91 -27.25
N GLY A 208 39.55 1.96 -27.51
CA GLY A 208 38.53 1.64 -26.50
C GLY A 208 38.66 0.21 -26.00
N TYR A 209 38.88 -0.77 -26.90
CA TYR A 209 39.08 -2.17 -26.51
C TYR A 209 40.37 -2.38 -25.70
N MET A 210 41.46 -1.69 -26.09
CA MET A 210 42.79 -1.84 -25.47
C MET A 210 42.96 -1.08 -24.16
N ASN A 211 42.32 0.08 -24.02
CA ASN A 211 42.53 1.00 -22.90
C ASN A 211 41.27 1.17 -22.02
N GLY A 212 40.14 0.64 -22.45
CA GLY A 212 38.85 0.88 -21.81
C GLY A 212 38.19 2.18 -22.27
N ILE A 213 37.02 2.46 -21.72
CA ILE A 213 36.22 3.65 -22.06
C ILE A 213 35.73 4.35 -20.80
N THR A 214 35.62 5.67 -20.87
CA THR A 214 35.05 6.50 -19.80
C THR A 214 33.88 7.31 -20.35
N LYS A 215 32.77 7.34 -19.62
CA LYS A 215 31.61 8.15 -19.96
C LYS A 215 31.16 8.97 -18.76
N ASN A 216 31.04 10.28 -18.96
CA ASN A 216 30.52 11.19 -17.95
C ASN A 216 29.06 11.53 -18.23
N TYR A 217 28.25 11.54 -17.19
CA TYR A 217 26.86 11.96 -17.21
C TYR A 217 26.68 13.10 -16.21
N ASP A 218 26.60 14.32 -16.73
CA ASP A 218 26.45 15.52 -15.92
C ASP A 218 25.13 15.46 -15.16
N LYS A 219 25.18 15.75 -13.85
CA LYS A 219 23.99 15.74 -12.96
C LYS A 219 23.24 14.40 -13.01
N GLY A 220 24.01 13.31 -13.17
CA GLY A 220 23.53 11.94 -13.28
C GLY A 220 22.80 11.42 -12.05
N LEU A 221 23.21 11.87 -10.87
CA LEU A 221 22.60 11.55 -9.59
C LEU A 221 22.10 12.84 -8.93
N LYS A 222 20.84 12.85 -8.51
CA LYS A 222 20.24 13.94 -7.73
C LYS A 222 19.76 13.40 -6.41
N VAL A 223 20.13 14.07 -5.33
CA VAL A 223 19.72 13.71 -3.97
C VAL A 223 19.15 14.91 -3.25
N ALA A 224 18.13 14.67 -2.44
CA ALA A 224 17.66 15.63 -1.44
C ALA A 224 17.43 14.87 -0.13
N SER A 225 17.89 15.45 0.96
CA SER A 225 17.77 14.90 2.30
C SER A 225 17.62 15.98 3.35
N THR A 226 16.75 15.78 4.33
CA THR A 226 16.69 16.60 5.54
C THR A 226 17.57 16.07 6.68
N GLY A 227 18.19 14.90 6.52
CA GLY A 227 19.12 14.29 7.48
C GLY A 227 20.41 13.79 6.81
N ASN A 228 21.32 13.21 7.60
CA ASN A 228 22.49 12.55 7.02
C ASN A 228 22.06 11.35 6.18
N TYR A 229 22.84 11.04 5.15
CA TYR A 229 22.49 10.01 4.19
C TYR A 229 23.69 9.26 3.64
N GLU A 230 23.41 8.06 3.17
CA GLU A 230 24.29 7.27 2.32
C GLU A 230 23.55 6.88 1.04
N VAL A 231 24.28 6.82 -0.07
CA VAL A 231 23.80 6.24 -1.32
C VAL A 231 24.65 5.01 -1.63
N ARG A 232 23.96 3.91 -1.92
CA ARG A 232 24.56 2.64 -2.29
C ARG A 232 24.07 2.20 -3.66
N VAL A 233 24.93 1.46 -4.36
CA VAL A 233 24.61 0.86 -5.67
C VAL A 233 24.90 -0.63 -5.64
N LYS A 234 24.06 -1.40 -6.31
CA LYS A 234 24.33 -2.80 -6.67
C LYS A 234 23.74 -3.15 -8.02
N SER A 235 24.25 -4.22 -8.62
CA SER A 235 23.66 -4.87 -9.78
C SER A 235 22.55 -5.82 -9.35
N HIS A 236 21.45 -5.86 -10.11
CA HIS A 236 20.38 -6.82 -9.91
C HIS A 236 20.77 -8.22 -10.40
N THR A 237 21.53 -8.30 -11.49
CA THR A 237 22.05 -9.57 -12.04
C THR A 237 23.52 -9.74 -11.65
N SER A 238 24.00 -10.99 -11.64
CA SER A 238 25.39 -11.33 -11.28
C SER A 238 26.43 -11.08 -12.37
N GLN A 239 25.99 -10.69 -13.57
CA GLN A 239 26.81 -10.51 -14.77
C GLN A 239 26.05 -9.63 -15.77
N PHE A 240 26.79 -9.01 -16.70
CA PHE A 240 26.17 -8.47 -17.89
C PHE A 240 25.81 -9.62 -18.84
N THR A 241 24.61 -9.59 -19.39
CA THR A 241 24.13 -10.63 -20.31
C THR A 241 23.96 -10.07 -21.71
N SER A 242 24.39 -10.82 -22.71
CA SER A 242 24.13 -10.46 -24.10
C SER A 242 22.63 -10.42 -24.41
N THR A 243 22.21 -9.45 -25.22
CA THR A 243 20.84 -9.38 -25.75
C THR A 243 20.61 -10.30 -26.95
N THR A 244 21.67 -10.87 -27.54
CA THR A 244 21.61 -11.66 -28.78
C THR A 244 22.20 -13.07 -28.65
N SER A 245 22.90 -13.39 -27.57
CA SER A 245 23.51 -14.70 -27.32
C SER A 245 23.47 -15.09 -25.84
N SER A 246 24.01 -16.26 -25.48
CA SER A 246 24.15 -16.71 -24.10
C SER A 246 25.43 -16.20 -23.41
N ARG A 247 26.22 -15.35 -24.09
CA ARG A 247 27.49 -14.83 -23.56
C ARG A 247 27.26 -13.84 -22.42
N THR A 248 28.25 -13.75 -21.55
CA THR A 248 28.21 -12.87 -20.39
C THR A 248 29.55 -12.17 -20.16
N LEU A 249 29.50 -11.01 -19.50
CA LEU A 249 30.67 -10.26 -19.05
C LEU A 249 30.63 -10.08 -17.53
N PRO A 250 31.79 -10.08 -16.84
CA PRO A 250 31.83 -9.87 -15.41
C PRO A 250 31.43 -8.44 -15.05
N LEU A 251 30.77 -8.26 -13.90
CA LEU A 251 30.29 -6.94 -13.46
C LEU A 251 31.41 -5.95 -13.17
N ASP A 252 32.53 -6.43 -12.62
CA ASP A 252 33.67 -5.61 -12.23
C ASP A 252 34.47 -5.06 -13.42
N LEU A 253 34.04 -5.40 -14.65
CA LEU A 253 34.48 -4.73 -15.87
C LEU A 253 34.12 -3.25 -15.85
N VAL A 254 33.01 -2.88 -15.20
CA VAL A 254 32.55 -1.50 -15.09
C VAL A 254 32.69 -1.00 -13.66
N SER A 255 33.16 0.23 -13.51
CA SER A 255 33.18 0.97 -12.26
C SER A 255 32.39 2.27 -12.37
N LEU A 256 31.80 2.69 -11.25
CA LEU A 256 31.09 3.94 -11.09
C LEU A 256 31.88 4.84 -10.12
N GLN A 257 31.99 6.11 -10.49
CA GLN A 257 32.59 7.16 -9.68
C GLN A 257 31.68 8.38 -9.70
N LEU A 258 31.51 9.06 -8.56
CA LEU A 258 30.77 10.32 -8.49
C LEU A 258 31.72 11.51 -8.55
N GLY A 259 31.34 12.53 -9.34
CA GLY A 259 31.97 13.85 -9.39
C GLY A 259 31.01 14.95 -8.93
N GLY A 260 31.54 16.10 -8.53
CA GLY A 260 30.74 17.24 -8.05
C GLY A 260 30.71 17.39 -6.52
N GLY A 261 30.30 18.56 -6.03
CA GLY A 261 30.41 18.92 -4.62
C GLY A 261 31.87 19.13 -4.16
N ASN A 262 32.27 18.46 -3.07
CA ASN A 262 33.61 18.56 -2.44
C ASN A 262 34.74 17.80 -3.16
N GLY A 263 34.52 17.37 -4.40
CA GLY A 263 35.52 16.66 -5.22
C GLY A 263 35.06 15.28 -5.69
N THR A 264 35.97 14.54 -6.32
CA THR A 264 35.67 13.24 -6.91
C THR A 264 35.77 12.13 -5.88
N GLN A 265 34.73 11.29 -5.78
CA GLN A 265 34.70 10.12 -4.89
C GLN A 265 35.60 9.00 -5.42
N GLN A 266 35.89 7.98 -4.60
CA GLN A 266 36.62 6.81 -5.07
C GLN A 266 35.77 5.98 -6.04
N PRO A 267 36.35 5.46 -7.14
CA PRO A 267 35.64 4.54 -8.02
C PRO A 267 35.27 3.24 -7.29
N VAL A 268 34.10 2.71 -7.63
CA VAL A 268 33.56 1.47 -7.08
C VAL A 268 33.22 0.54 -8.23
N ASN A 269 33.70 -0.71 -8.17
CA ASN A 269 33.33 -1.73 -9.16
C ASN A 269 31.88 -2.15 -8.98
N ILE A 270 31.16 -2.33 -10.10
CA ILE A 270 29.81 -2.87 -10.06
C ILE A 270 29.88 -4.32 -9.55
N SER A 271 28.99 -4.67 -8.62
CA SER A 271 28.85 -6.01 -8.06
C SER A 271 27.41 -6.23 -7.61
N THR A 272 27.06 -7.45 -7.19
CA THR A 272 25.77 -7.75 -6.55
C THR A 272 25.68 -7.29 -5.10
N GLU A 273 26.82 -6.95 -4.49
CA GLU A 273 26.90 -6.43 -3.13
C GLU A 273 26.56 -4.93 -3.10
N ASN A 274 25.96 -4.47 -2.01
CA ASN A 274 25.67 -3.06 -1.80
C ASN A 274 26.99 -2.29 -1.59
N GLN A 275 27.41 -1.52 -2.59
CA GLN A 275 28.60 -0.69 -2.50
C GLN A 275 28.26 0.75 -2.16
N LEU A 276 28.97 1.33 -1.18
CA LEU A 276 28.82 2.74 -0.81
C LEU A 276 29.47 3.64 -1.88
N ILE A 277 28.69 4.57 -2.44
CA ILE A 277 29.17 5.51 -3.46
C ILE A 277 29.12 6.97 -3.01
N LEU A 278 28.31 7.29 -2.00
CA LEU A 278 28.19 8.64 -1.45
C LEU A 278 27.80 8.57 0.03
N GLN A 279 28.45 9.38 0.85
CA GLN A 279 28.02 9.71 2.19
C GLN A 279 27.91 11.24 2.28
N GLY A 280 26.78 11.73 2.76
CA GLY A 280 26.47 13.16 2.78
C GLY A 280 25.78 13.61 4.05
N ALA A 281 26.02 14.87 4.42
CA ALA A 281 25.25 15.54 5.46
C ALA A 281 23.88 16.01 4.92
N SER A 282 22.98 16.42 5.81
CA SER A 282 21.70 17.02 5.41
C SER A 282 21.88 18.12 4.35
N THR A 283 21.07 18.05 3.30
CA THR A 283 20.95 19.09 2.26
C THR A 283 19.91 20.15 2.63
N ASN A 284 19.31 20.04 3.83
CA ASN A 284 18.13 20.80 4.24
C ASN A 284 16.96 20.69 3.26
N GLY A 285 16.82 19.52 2.61
CA GLY A 285 15.81 19.25 1.59
C GLY A 285 16.09 19.85 0.21
N ASN A 286 17.22 20.54 0.01
CA ASN A 286 17.60 21.06 -1.31
C ASN A 286 18.17 19.96 -2.20
N VAL A 287 17.92 20.05 -3.51
CA VAL A 287 18.51 19.12 -4.47
C VAL A 287 20.00 19.41 -4.64
N VAL A 288 20.82 18.39 -4.42
CA VAL A 288 22.24 18.38 -4.75
C VAL A 288 22.45 17.41 -5.92
N GLU A 289 23.25 17.85 -6.89
CA GLU A 289 23.52 17.12 -8.13
C GLU A 289 24.97 16.64 -8.15
N TYR A 290 25.16 15.41 -8.60
CA TYR A 290 26.45 14.76 -8.79
C TYR A 290 26.56 14.25 -10.22
N ASP A 291 27.73 14.40 -10.81
CA ASP A 291 28.08 13.79 -12.09
C ASP A 291 28.38 12.31 -11.88
N MET A 292 27.95 11.47 -12.81
CA MET A 292 28.19 10.04 -12.78
C MET A 292 29.20 9.66 -13.86
N ILE A 293 30.36 9.20 -13.41
CA ILE A 293 31.48 8.81 -14.27
C ILE A 293 31.55 7.29 -14.28
N TYR A 294 31.22 6.70 -15.42
CA TYR A 294 31.35 5.27 -15.66
C TYR A 294 32.65 4.97 -16.38
N LYS A 295 33.39 3.96 -15.91
CA LYS A 295 34.62 3.51 -16.56
C LYS A 295 34.54 2.01 -16.79
N ALA A 296 34.64 1.59 -18.04
CA ALA A 296 34.84 0.19 -18.39
C ALA A 296 36.34 -0.07 -18.60
N LYS A 297 36.83 -1.18 -18.03
CA LYS A 297 38.19 -1.68 -18.25
C LYS A 297 38.39 -2.10 -19.72
N PRO A 298 39.65 -2.26 -20.17
CA PRO A 298 39.94 -2.98 -21.39
C PRO A 298 39.22 -4.33 -21.46
N ILE A 299 38.82 -4.75 -22.66
CA ILE A 299 38.18 -6.04 -22.86
C ILE A 299 39.26 -7.09 -23.09
N GLU A 300 39.29 -8.12 -22.25
CA GLU A 300 40.21 -9.25 -22.44
C GLU A 300 39.87 -10.05 -23.70
N ASP A 301 40.89 -10.63 -24.34
CA ASP A 301 40.77 -11.39 -25.59
C ASP A 301 39.69 -12.49 -25.54
N GLN A 302 39.51 -13.14 -24.38
CA GLN A 302 38.50 -14.19 -24.19
C GLN A 302 37.05 -13.69 -24.36
N TYR A 303 36.83 -12.38 -24.29
CA TYR A 303 35.54 -11.74 -24.47
C TYR A 303 35.39 -11.06 -25.85
N LEU A 304 36.41 -11.10 -26.71
CA LEU A 304 36.35 -10.50 -28.05
C LEU A 304 35.80 -11.47 -29.09
N ILE A 305 34.94 -10.97 -29.97
CA ILE A 305 34.54 -11.64 -31.22
C ILE A 305 34.74 -10.66 -32.37
N ILE A 306 35.51 -11.07 -33.37
CA ILE A 306 35.83 -10.24 -34.52
C ILE A 306 34.60 -10.14 -35.44
N ASN A 307 34.32 -8.94 -35.95
CA ASN A 307 33.26 -8.62 -36.92
C ASN A 307 31.81 -8.82 -36.44
N ASN A 308 31.57 -8.92 -35.14
CA ASN A 308 30.21 -8.98 -34.58
C ASN A 308 30.00 -7.84 -33.59
N GLN A 309 28.85 -7.16 -33.69
CA GLN A 309 28.38 -6.24 -32.66
C GLN A 309 27.49 -7.01 -31.68
N GLU A 310 27.69 -6.77 -30.39
CA GLU A 310 26.90 -7.39 -29.35
C GLU A 310 26.66 -6.38 -28.22
N THR A 311 25.45 -6.38 -27.66
CA THR A 311 25.08 -5.51 -26.54
C THR A 311 24.93 -6.35 -25.30
N PHE A 312 25.61 -5.94 -24.23
CA PHE A 312 25.54 -6.59 -22.93
C PHE A 312 24.87 -5.66 -21.92
N THR A 313 23.88 -6.16 -21.19
CA THR A 313 23.06 -5.33 -20.29
C THR A 313 23.07 -5.86 -18.86
N THR A 314 22.97 -4.95 -17.91
CA THR A 314 22.62 -5.22 -16.51
C THR A 314 21.69 -4.10 -16.00
N GLN A 315 21.04 -4.31 -14.87
CA GLN A 315 20.25 -3.30 -14.17
C GLN A 315 20.93 -2.93 -12.86
N LEU A 316 21.15 -1.64 -12.65
CA LEU A 316 21.65 -1.10 -11.38
C LEU A 316 20.48 -0.66 -10.50
N MET A 317 20.57 -0.97 -9.21
CA MET A 317 19.64 -0.50 -8.18
C MET A 317 20.39 0.47 -7.27
N PHE A 318 19.82 1.65 -7.10
CA PHE A 318 20.32 2.67 -6.19
C PHE A 318 19.41 2.73 -4.97
N GLU A 319 20.03 2.80 -3.80
CA GLU A 319 19.35 2.89 -2.52
C GLU A 319 19.91 4.08 -1.75
N MET A 320 19.01 4.87 -1.15
CA MET A 320 19.37 5.98 -0.26
C MET A 320 18.84 5.65 1.14
N THR A 321 19.71 5.67 2.14
CA THR A 321 19.37 5.36 3.54
C THR A 321 19.86 6.45 4.49
N THR A 322 19.34 6.43 5.72
CA THR A 322 19.92 7.14 6.86
C THR A 322 21.34 6.63 7.12
N ASN A 323 22.26 7.56 7.38
CA ASN A 323 23.55 7.27 8.03
C ASN A 323 23.36 7.34 9.55
#